data_AF-A0A432SDW9-F1
#
_entry.id   AF-A0A432SDW9-F1
#
_cell.length_a   1.000
_cell.length_b   1.000
_cell.length_c   1.000
_cell.angle_alpha   90.00
_cell.angle_beta   90.00
_cell.angle_gamma   90.00
#
_symmetry.space_group_name_H-M   'P 1'
#
loop_
_entity.id
_entity.type
_entity.pdbx_description
1 polymer ?
#
loop_
_entity_poly.entity_id
_entity_poly.type
_entity_poly.pdbx_seq_one_letter_code
_entity_poly.pdbx_strand_id
1 'polypeptide(L)'
;MKMSRERKEDALEYCHPLKEGEDHLIEPEKLTEEELDEIAETFTSKEMCDRVCREVFIKNRWALHKTIEWSKSDKVYLKRAAFMIMAGLAEENRELKNSLFKVFIPILEREKSDERAEITEAIDLARDAIKARHERLRKKVEEMESPKSGDS
;
A
#
# COMPACT_ATOMS: atom_id res chain seq x y z
N MET A 1 -16.10 -15.18 10.00
CA MET A 1 -17.15 -15.01 8.98
C MET A 1 -16.47 -15.11 7.63
N LYS A 2 -17.01 -15.89 6.68
CA LYS A 2 -16.48 -15.93 5.31
C LYS A 2 -17.14 -14.80 4.54
N MET A 3 -16.38 -14.04 3.75
CA MET A 3 -16.96 -13.08 2.81
C MET A 3 -18.03 -13.76 1.95
N SER A 4 -19.17 -13.08 1.75
CA SER A 4 -20.23 -13.63 0.88
C SER A 4 -19.67 -13.82 -0.54
N ARG A 5 -20.14 -14.84 -1.25
CA ARG A 5 -19.71 -15.13 -2.62
C ARG A 5 -19.87 -13.91 -3.54
N GLU A 6 -20.95 -13.16 -3.34
CA GLU A 6 -21.27 -11.91 -4.02
C GLU A 6 -20.18 -10.85 -3.79
N ARG A 7 -19.76 -10.61 -2.54
CA ARG A 7 -18.66 -9.66 -2.23
C ARG A 7 -17.31 -10.07 -2.80
N LYS A 8 -17.04 -11.38 -2.96
CA LYS A 8 -15.83 -11.88 -3.65
C LYS A 8 -15.89 -11.63 -5.14
N GLU A 9 -17.05 -11.84 -5.75
CA GLU A 9 -17.29 -11.56 -7.16
C GLU A 9 -17.19 -10.05 -7.43
N ASP A 10 -17.73 -9.19 -6.55
CA ASP A 10 -17.58 -7.72 -6.64
C ASP A 10 -16.11 -7.28 -6.54
N ALA A 11 -15.34 -7.86 -5.61
CA ALA A 11 -13.91 -7.60 -5.48
C ALA A 11 -13.11 -8.00 -6.71
N LEU A 12 -13.42 -9.16 -7.30
CA LEU A 12 -12.82 -9.64 -8.55
C LEU A 12 -13.25 -8.79 -9.74
N GLU A 13 -14.48 -8.26 -9.74
CA GLU A 13 -14.99 -7.35 -10.76
C GLU A 13 -14.25 -6.00 -10.72
N TYR A 14 -13.97 -5.48 -9.51
CA TYR A 14 -13.09 -4.31 -9.34
C TYR A 14 -11.67 -4.54 -9.87
N CYS A 15 -11.28 -5.80 -10.08
CA CYS A 15 -9.98 -6.19 -10.61
C CYS A 15 -9.94 -6.36 -12.13
N HIS A 16 -11.08 -6.38 -12.81
CA HIS A 16 -11.17 -6.15 -14.26
C HIS A 16 -11.07 -4.65 -14.58
N PRO A 17 -10.50 -4.24 -15.74
CA PRO A 17 -10.45 -2.83 -16.12
C PRO A 17 -11.85 -2.23 -16.04
N LEU A 18 -12.00 -1.16 -15.25
CA LEU A 18 -13.30 -0.52 -15.00
C LEU A 18 -13.96 -0.24 -16.35
N LYS A 19 -15.06 -0.92 -16.63
CA LYS A 19 -15.96 -0.49 -17.69
C LYS A 19 -16.67 0.74 -17.15
N GLU A 20 -16.56 1.87 -17.86
CA GLU A 20 -17.37 3.04 -17.57
C GLU A 20 -18.85 2.64 -17.52
N GLY A 21 -19.49 2.79 -16.35
CA GLY A 21 -20.95 2.74 -16.24
C GLY A 21 -21.59 1.55 -15.51
N GLU A 22 -20.85 0.63 -14.88
CA GLU A 22 -21.43 -0.38 -13.99
C GLU A 22 -21.03 -0.11 -12.53
N ASP A 23 -22.04 0.10 -11.67
CA ASP A 23 -21.93 0.47 -10.26
C ASP A 23 -21.75 -0.80 -9.41
N HIS A 24 -20.53 -1.33 -9.33
CA HIS A 24 -20.21 -2.45 -8.44
C HIS A 24 -19.82 -1.89 -7.06
N LEU A 25 -20.78 -2.01 -6.13
CA LEU A 25 -20.92 -1.40 -4.81
C LEU A 25 -19.90 -1.90 -3.76
N ILE A 26 -18.60 -1.83 -4.03
CA ILE A 26 -17.62 -1.93 -2.94
C ILE A 26 -17.58 -0.60 -2.22
N GLU A 27 -18.17 -0.57 -1.03
CA GLU A 27 -18.00 0.54 -0.10
C GLU A 27 -16.69 0.33 0.67
N PRO A 28 -15.59 1.03 0.32
CA PRO A 28 -14.28 0.69 0.85
C PRO A 28 -14.21 0.84 2.36
N GLU A 29 -14.98 1.76 2.93
CA GLU A 29 -15.06 2.04 4.36
C GLU A 29 -15.77 0.93 5.17
N LYS A 30 -16.58 0.09 4.51
CA LYS A 30 -17.34 -0.99 5.14
C LYS A 30 -16.61 -2.34 5.12
N LEU A 31 -15.51 -2.46 4.39
CA LEU A 31 -14.72 -3.69 4.35
C LEU A 31 -14.10 -3.98 5.72
N THR A 32 -14.28 -5.21 6.18
CA THR A 32 -13.62 -5.77 7.36
C THR A 32 -12.15 -6.02 7.09
N GLU A 33 -11.39 -6.27 8.16
CA GLU A 33 -9.97 -6.54 8.05
C GLU A 33 -9.71 -7.81 7.24
N GLU A 34 -10.48 -8.87 7.50
CA GLU A 34 -10.40 -10.15 6.80
C GLU A 34 -10.81 -10.03 5.34
N GLU A 35 -11.78 -9.17 5.02
CA GLU A 35 -12.16 -8.93 3.63
C GLU A 35 -11.02 -8.28 2.83
N LEU A 36 -10.24 -7.39 3.43
CA LEU A 36 -9.06 -6.83 2.76
C LEU A 36 -8.02 -7.90 2.44
N ASP A 37 -7.77 -8.83 3.37
CA ASP A 37 -6.85 -9.95 3.16
C ASP A 37 -7.35 -10.85 2.02
N GLU A 38 -8.63 -11.22 2.05
CA GLU A 38 -9.22 -12.07 1.02
C GLU A 38 -9.17 -11.40 -0.37
N ILE A 39 -9.37 -10.08 -0.46
CA ILE A 39 -9.21 -9.33 -1.73
C ILE A 39 -7.75 -9.34 -2.16
N ALA A 40 -6.82 -9.03 -1.26
CA ALA A 40 -5.40 -8.95 -1.59
C ALA A 40 -4.81 -10.31 -2.01
N GLU A 41 -5.38 -11.42 -1.54
CA GLU A 41 -5.04 -12.76 -1.99
C GLU A 41 -5.49 -13.08 -3.42
N THR A 42 -6.42 -12.31 -3.99
CA THR A 42 -6.83 -12.48 -5.39
C THR A 42 -5.86 -11.86 -6.39
N PHE A 43 -4.95 -10.97 -5.95
CA PHE A 43 -4.08 -10.22 -6.85
C PHE A 43 -3.20 -11.14 -7.71
N THR A 44 -3.33 -11.00 -9.03
CA THR A 44 -2.52 -11.73 -10.02
C THR A 44 -1.60 -10.83 -10.86
N SER A 45 -1.70 -9.51 -10.72
CA SER A 45 -0.86 -8.56 -11.47
C SER A 45 -0.56 -7.29 -10.67
N LYS A 46 0.47 -6.56 -11.09
CA LYS A 46 0.86 -5.27 -10.50
C LYS A 46 -0.25 -4.24 -10.67
N GLU A 47 -0.84 -4.15 -11.86
CA GLU A 47 -1.87 -3.17 -12.23
C GLU A 47 -3.14 -3.33 -11.40
N MET A 48 -3.56 -4.59 -11.18
CA MET A 48 -4.69 -4.93 -10.32
C MET A 48 -4.41 -4.51 -8.87
N CYS A 49 -3.26 -4.90 -8.34
CA CYS A 49 -2.82 -4.54 -6.99
C CYS A 49 -2.79 -3.01 -6.80
N ASP A 50 -2.13 -2.29 -7.70
CA ASP A 50 -1.91 -0.84 -7.60
C ASP A 50 -3.23 -0.07 -7.63
N ARG A 51 -4.14 -0.43 -8.56
CA ARG A 51 -5.45 0.20 -8.67
C ARG A 51 -6.30 -0.04 -7.43
N VAL A 52 -6.45 -1.30 -6.99
CA VAL A 52 -7.26 -1.63 -5.80
C VAL A 52 -6.70 -0.94 -4.55
N CYS A 53 -5.37 -0.89 -4.42
CA CYS A 53 -4.74 -0.18 -3.31
C CYS A 53 -5.13 1.31 -3.29
N ARG A 54 -5.02 1.99 -4.44
CA ARG A 54 -5.29 3.43 -4.58
C ARG A 54 -6.77 3.79 -4.55
N GLU A 55 -7.65 2.95 -5.08
CA GLU A 55 -9.08 3.29 -5.18
C GLU A 55 -9.91 2.79 -4.01
N VAL A 56 -9.50 1.68 -3.38
CA VAL A 56 -10.27 0.99 -2.33
C VAL A 56 -9.51 1.04 -1.01
N PHE A 57 -8.32 0.44 -0.94
CA PHE A 57 -7.69 0.18 0.36
C PHE A 57 -7.32 1.46 1.12
N ILE A 58 -6.82 2.50 0.46
CA ILE A 58 -6.44 3.77 1.14
C ILE A 58 -7.62 4.47 1.83
N LYS A 59 -8.86 4.18 1.43
CA LYS A 59 -10.09 4.74 2.01
C LYS A 59 -10.56 3.94 3.22
N ASN A 60 -10.03 2.74 3.44
CA ASN A 60 -10.42 1.89 4.54
C ASN A 60 -9.66 2.23 5.84
N ARG A 61 -10.35 2.15 6.99
CA ARG A 61 -9.76 2.42 8.31
C ARG A 61 -8.58 1.50 8.69
N TRP A 62 -8.50 0.31 8.10
CA TRP A 62 -7.46 -0.69 8.33
C TRP A 62 -6.23 -0.51 7.43
N ALA A 63 -6.26 0.43 6.48
CA ALA A 63 -5.17 0.67 5.52
C ALA A 63 -3.79 0.76 6.19
N LEU A 64 -3.70 1.53 7.29
CA LEU A 64 -2.47 1.70 8.04
C LEU A 64 -1.99 0.38 8.66
N HIS A 65 -2.91 -0.37 9.26
CA HIS A 65 -2.61 -1.64 9.89
C HIS A 65 -2.10 -2.65 8.85
N LYS A 66 -2.85 -2.80 7.75
CA LYS A 66 -2.48 -3.70 6.65
C LYS A 66 -1.19 -3.31 5.96
N THR A 67 -0.88 -2.02 5.83
CA THR A 67 0.43 -1.56 5.35
C THR A 67 1.57 -2.11 6.22
N ILE A 68 1.44 -2.06 7.54
CA ILE A 68 2.49 -2.53 8.44
C ILE A 68 2.59 -4.05 8.40
N GLU A 69 1.45 -4.74 8.42
CA GLU A 69 1.37 -6.19 8.39
C GLU A 69 1.92 -6.76 7.08
N TRP A 70 1.34 -6.38 5.95
CA TRP A 70 1.67 -6.94 4.65
C TRP A 70 3.08 -6.59 4.20
N SER A 71 3.70 -5.51 4.72
CA SER A 71 5.11 -5.19 4.43
C SER A 71 6.09 -6.30 4.85
N LYS A 72 5.67 -7.18 5.76
CA LYS A 72 6.47 -8.32 6.25
C LYS A 72 6.13 -9.64 5.55
N SER A 73 5.17 -9.62 4.63
CA SER A 73 4.71 -10.84 3.95
C SER A 73 5.74 -11.33 2.94
N ASP A 74 5.91 -12.65 2.86
CA ASP A 74 6.73 -13.26 1.80
C ASP A 74 5.99 -13.29 0.45
N LYS A 75 4.66 -13.15 0.46
CA LYS A 75 3.85 -13.11 -0.77
C LYS A 75 4.08 -11.78 -1.51
N VAL A 76 4.44 -11.87 -2.79
CA VAL A 76 4.81 -10.72 -3.63
C VAL A 76 3.74 -9.64 -3.64
N TYR A 77 2.49 -10.00 -3.96
CA TYR A 77 1.43 -9.00 -4.11
C TYR A 77 0.89 -8.46 -2.79
N LEU A 78 0.94 -9.23 -1.69
CA LEU A 78 0.64 -8.66 -0.37
C LEU A 78 1.69 -7.62 0.01
N LYS A 79 2.98 -7.97 -0.13
CA LYS A 79 4.06 -7.02 0.15
C LYS A 79 4.00 -5.80 -0.76
N ARG A 80 3.75 -5.97 -2.06
CA ARG A 80 3.53 -4.86 -3.00
C ARG A 80 2.35 -3.97 -2.55
N ALA A 81 1.23 -4.57 -2.17
CA ALA A 81 0.04 -3.85 -1.71
C ALA A 81 0.35 -2.95 -0.51
N ALA A 82 1.18 -3.41 0.42
CA ALA A 82 1.63 -2.59 1.55
C ALA A 82 2.26 -1.26 1.09
N PHE A 83 3.19 -1.33 0.13
CA PHE A 83 3.88 -0.14 -0.38
C PHE A 83 2.99 0.71 -1.28
N MET A 84 2.06 0.11 -2.01
CA MET A 84 1.11 0.86 -2.82
C MET A 84 0.07 1.61 -1.97
N ILE A 85 -0.41 1.01 -0.88
CA ILE A 85 -1.23 1.73 0.11
C ILE A 85 -0.42 2.87 0.71
N MET A 86 0.84 2.62 1.09
CA MET A 86 1.75 3.64 1.64
C MET A 86 1.91 4.84 0.70
N ALA A 87 2.14 4.58 -0.59
CA ALA A 87 2.23 5.61 -1.63
C ALA A 87 0.91 6.39 -1.77
N GLY A 88 -0.22 5.68 -1.91
CA GLY A 88 -1.53 6.31 -2.08
C GLY A 88 -1.94 7.19 -0.89
N LEU A 89 -1.69 6.74 0.34
CA LEU A 89 -1.90 7.55 1.55
C LEU A 89 -1.05 8.84 1.53
N ALA A 90 0.19 8.76 1.02
CA ALA A 90 1.09 9.90 0.96
C ALA A 90 0.69 10.92 -0.12
N GLU A 91 0.15 10.46 -1.25
CA GLU A 91 -0.28 11.29 -2.38
C GLU A 91 -1.66 11.93 -2.17
N GLU A 92 -2.66 11.14 -1.79
CA GLU A 92 -4.06 11.58 -1.85
C GLU A 92 -4.54 12.18 -0.52
N ASN A 93 -4.12 11.60 0.60
CA ASN A 93 -4.70 11.96 1.89
C ASN A 93 -3.93 13.10 2.54
N ARG A 94 -4.28 14.34 2.21
CA ARG A 94 -3.62 15.57 2.75
C ARG A 94 -3.86 15.81 4.24
N GLU A 95 -4.90 15.22 4.81
CA GLU A 95 -5.26 15.39 6.23
C GLU A 95 -4.38 14.57 7.17
N LEU A 96 -3.74 13.51 6.67
CA LEU A 96 -2.85 12.69 7.48
C LEU A 96 -1.64 13.49 7.96
N LYS A 97 -1.40 13.41 9.27
CA LYS A 97 -0.26 14.07 9.90
C LYS A 97 1.05 13.48 9.38
N ASN A 98 2.04 14.34 9.15
CA ASN A 98 3.40 13.92 8.78
C ASN A 98 4.05 12.96 9.79
N SER A 99 3.56 12.91 11.05
CA SER A 99 4.01 11.94 12.04
C SER A 99 3.71 10.49 11.65
N LEU A 100 2.63 10.24 10.89
CA LEU A 100 2.27 8.91 10.42
C LEU A 100 3.33 8.37 9.45
N PHE A 101 3.71 9.18 8.47
CA PHE A 101 4.70 8.79 7.46
C PHE A 101 6.10 8.56 8.05
N LYS A 102 6.41 9.15 9.22
CA LYS A 102 7.65 8.82 9.93
C LYS A 102 7.69 7.36 10.39
N VAL A 103 6.55 6.70 10.62
CA VAL A 103 6.46 5.28 10.97
C VAL A 103 6.78 4.38 9.78
N PHE A 104 6.59 4.88 8.55
CA PHE A 104 6.88 4.14 7.33
C PHE A 104 8.36 4.14 6.95
N ILE A 105 9.12 5.16 7.34
CA ILE A 105 10.55 5.29 7.01
C ILE A 105 11.37 4.06 7.48
N PRO A 106 11.23 3.57 8.73
CA PRO A 106 11.90 2.33 9.14
C PRO A 106 11.47 1.08 8.37
N ILE A 107 10.25 1.06 7.82
CA ILE A 107 9.76 -0.06 6.99
C ILE A 107 10.44 -0.03 5.62
N LEU A 108 10.53 1.15 4.99
CA LEU A 108 11.28 1.33 3.74
C LEU A 108 12.75 0.93 3.91
N GLU A 109 13.38 1.32 5.01
CA GLU A 109 14.76 0.95 5.32
C GLU A 109 14.96 -0.55 5.51
N ARG A 110 14.01 -1.22 6.19
CA ARG A 110 14.06 -2.68 6.41
C ARG A 110 13.97 -3.44 5.09
N GLU A 111 13.15 -2.96 4.16
CA GLU A 111 12.79 -3.69 2.93
C GLU A 111 13.58 -3.22 1.70
N LYS A 112 14.50 -2.24 1.84
CA LYS A 112 15.27 -1.67 0.72
C LYS A 112 16.14 -2.68 -0.03
N SER A 113 16.42 -3.83 0.57
CA SER A 113 17.23 -4.91 -0.01
C SER A 113 16.39 -6.01 -0.66
N ASP A 114 15.07 -5.82 -0.81
CA ASP A 114 14.24 -6.75 -1.57
C ASP A 114 14.65 -6.74 -3.06
N GLU A 115 15.04 -7.90 -3.59
CA GLU A 115 15.55 -8.05 -4.95
C GLU A 115 14.44 -8.30 -5.99
N ARG A 116 13.18 -8.44 -5.55
CA ARG A 116 12.05 -8.72 -6.44
C ARG A 116 11.56 -7.42 -7.06
N ALA A 117 11.73 -7.29 -8.38
CA ALA A 117 11.38 -6.08 -9.13
C ALA A 117 9.95 -5.58 -8.87
N GLU A 118 8.98 -6.50 -8.72
CA GLU A 118 7.59 -6.19 -8.36
C GLU A 118 7.45 -5.45 -7.04
N ILE A 119 8.35 -5.66 -6.09
CA ILE A 119 8.32 -5.03 -4.78
C ILE A 119 9.21 -3.80 -4.79
N THR A 120 10.42 -3.89 -5.34
CA THR A 120 11.37 -2.76 -5.41
C THR A 120 10.75 -1.53 -6.06
N GLU A 121 10.03 -1.71 -7.19
CA GLU A 121 9.31 -0.62 -7.85
C GLU A 121 8.27 0.05 -6.92
N ALA A 122 7.52 -0.74 -6.14
CA ALA A 122 6.51 -0.21 -5.23
C ALA A 122 7.15 0.49 -4.01
N ILE A 123 8.28 -0.02 -3.53
CA ILE A 123 9.09 0.65 -2.49
C ILE A 123 9.56 2.02 -3.00
N ASP A 124 10.08 2.09 -4.23
CA ASP A 124 10.53 3.34 -4.84
C ASP A 124 9.38 4.34 -4.97
N LEU A 125 8.21 3.91 -5.47
CA LEU A 125 7.00 4.74 -5.54
C LEU A 125 6.58 5.27 -4.16
N ALA A 126 6.54 4.40 -3.15
CA ALA A 126 6.20 4.80 -1.78
C ALA A 126 7.21 5.81 -1.21
N ARG A 127 8.49 5.61 -1.50
CA ARG A 127 9.58 6.50 -1.08
C ARG A 127 9.41 7.89 -1.70
N ASP A 128 9.20 7.96 -3.00
CA ASP A 128 9.05 9.22 -3.73
C ASP A 128 7.80 9.97 -3.31
N ALA A 129 6.68 9.26 -3.11
CA ALA A 129 5.45 9.83 -2.59
C ALA A 129 5.66 10.47 -1.19
N ILE A 130 6.38 9.78 -0.29
CA ILE A 130 6.71 10.32 1.04
C ILE A 130 7.66 11.52 0.94
N LYS A 131 8.67 11.48 0.07
CA LYS A 131 9.60 12.60 -0.18
C LYS A 131 8.85 13.83 -0.70
N ALA A 132 7.91 13.66 -1.63
CA ALA A 132 7.15 14.74 -2.24
C ALA A 132 6.19 15.44 -1.27
N ARG A 133 5.75 14.75 -0.22
CA ARG A 133 4.74 15.26 0.71
C ARG A 133 5.21 16.45 1.56
N HIS A 134 6.44 16.41 2.08
CA HIS A 134 6.93 17.45 2.98
C HIS A 134 8.47 17.42 3.10
N GLU A 135 9.11 18.59 3.13
CA GLU A 135 10.59 18.72 3.20
C GLU A 135 11.20 17.96 4.40
N ARG A 136 10.59 18.06 5.58
CA ARG A 136 11.03 17.28 6.78
C ARG A 136 10.96 15.76 6.60
N LEU A 137 10.05 15.25 5.78
CA LEU A 137 9.97 13.81 5.49
C LEU A 137 11.06 13.44 4.48
N ARG A 138 11.23 14.25 3.43
CA ARG A 138 12.32 14.10 2.47
C ARG A 138 13.68 13.98 3.14
N LYS A 139 14.02 14.91 4.03
CA LYS A 139 15.30 14.87 4.79
C LYS A 139 15.47 13.57 5.57
N LYS A 140 14.43 13.09 6.25
CA LYS A 140 14.49 11.82 7.00
C LYS A 140 14.69 10.60 6.10
N VAL A 141 14.14 10.61 4.89
CA VAL A 141 14.36 9.53 3.93
C VAL A 141 15.79 9.59 3.37
N GLU A 142 16.29 10.78 3.05
CA GLU A 142 17.69 10.97 2.59
C GLU A 142 18.72 10.60 3.69
N GLU A 143 18.42 10.92 4.96
CA GLU A 143 19.21 10.51 6.13
C GLU A 143 19.27 8.97 6.28
N MET A 144 18.17 8.30 5.94
CA MET A 144 18.06 6.83 5.96
C MET A 144 18.87 6.18 4.84
N GLU A 145 18.91 6.81 3.65
CA GLU A 145 19.71 6.36 2.50
C GLU A 145 21.21 6.62 2.67
N SER A 146 21.59 7.58 3.52
CA SER A 146 22.99 7.93 3.75
C SER A 146 23.74 6.77 4.41
N PRO A 147 24.92 6.36 3.90
CA PRO A 147 25.74 5.36 4.58
C PRO A 147 26.06 5.92 5.96
N LYS A 148 25.75 5.15 7.02
CA LYS A 148 26.17 5.50 8.38
C LYS A 148 27.69 5.64 8.35
N SER A 149 28.17 6.88 8.37
CA SER A 149 29.58 7.17 8.54
C SER A 149 30.00 6.59 9.89
N GLY A 150 30.73 5.48 9.85
CA GLY A 150 31.54 4.87 10.90
C GLY A 150 31.04 4.97 12.34
N ASP A 151 30.54 3.85 12.89
CA ASP A 151 30.93 3.54 14.27
C ASP A 151 32.33 2.91 14.19
N SER A 152 33.30 3.67 14.69
CA SER A 152 34.64 3.20 15.06
C SER A 152 34.62 2.68 16.48
#